data_AF-A0A5E3X924-F1
#
_entry.id   AF-A0A5E3X924-F1
#
_cell.length_a   1.000
_cell.length_b   1.000
_cell.length_c   1.000
_cell.angle_alpha   90.00
_cell.angle_beta   90.00
_cell.angle_gamma   90.00
#
_symmetry.space_group_name_H-M   'P 1'
#
loop_
_entity.id
_entity.type
_entity.pdbx_description
1 polymer ?
#
loop_
_entity_poly.entity_id
_entity_poly.type
_entity_poly.pdbx_seq_one_letter_code
_entity_poly.pdbx_strand_id
1 'polypeptide(L)'
;MDTHQVAGYGRPQKVRNPQRATLVARYRNRWAEAAQSKGARCQLLNEAASWVWLTYGADDPWTEVGDVENGALIEAGEWLANEGVVPDINQPQYKAVRSDILRVLQLETQNQAE
;
A
#
# COMPACT_ATOMS: atom_id res chain seq x y z
N MET A 1 12.83 -47.31 9.45
CA MET A 1 11.45 -46.88 9.73
C MET A 1 11.06 -45.91 8.64
N ASP A 2 10.07 -46.33 7.86
CA ASP A 2 9.57 -45.74 6.64
C ASP A 2 8.69 -44.50 6.87
N THR A 3 8.93 -43.52 6.00
CA THR A 3 8.03 -42.66 5.21
C THR A 3 6.90 -41.77 5.79
N HIS A 4 6.86 -40.58 5.16
CA HIS A 4 5.75 -39.67 4.85
C HIS A 4 5.15 -38.77 5.95
N GLN A 5 5.39 -37.47 5.81
CA GLN A 5 4.27 -36.55 5.59
C GLN A 5 4.63 -35.39 4.64
N VAL A 6 3.85 -35.32 3.57
CA VAL A 6 3.75 -34.23 2.60
C VAL A 6 2.64 -33.30 3.06
N ALA A 7 2.81 -31.98 2.91
CA ALA A 7 1.81 -30.91 2.77
C ALA A 7 2.15 -29.71 3.68
N GLY A 8 2.16 -28.47 3.21
CA GLY A 8 1.72 -27.97 1.91
C GLY A 8 2.40 -26.64 1.59
N TYR A 9 2.38 -26.33 0.30
CA TYR A 9 2.58 -25.00 -0.24
C TYR A 9 1.76 -24.02 0.60
N GLY A 10 2.44 -23.27 1.47
CA GLY A 10 1.84 -22.24 2.28
C GLY A 10 1.16 -21.26 1.34
N ARG A 11 -0.17 -21.19 1.44
CA ARG A 11 -1.03 -20.23 0.76
C ARG A 11 -0.35 -18.86 0.75
N PRO A 12 -0.43 -18.07 -0.34
CA PRO A 12 0.08 -16.72 -0.36
C PRO A 12 -0.41 -15.99 0.89
N GLN A 13 0.55 -15.51 1.68
CA GLN A 13 0.32 -14.85 2.95
C GLN A 13 -0.68 -13.72 2.70
N LYS A 14 -1.90 -13.81 3.28
CA LYS A 14 -2.82 -12.68 3.39
C LYS A 14 -1.98 -11.50 3.86
N VAL A 15 -2.03 -10.38 3.13
CA VAL A 15 -1.19 -9.20 3.35
C VAL A 15 -1.14 -8.88 4.86
N ARG A 16 -0.04 -9.24 5.53
CA ARG A 16 0.15 -9.14 6.99
C ARG A 16 0.62 -7.76 7.45
N ASN A 17 0.85 -6.86 6.50
CA ASN A 17 1.41 -5.55 6.76
C ASN A 17 0.27 -4.55 7.03
N PRO A 18 0.17 -4.00 8.26
CA PRO A 18 -0.94 -3.12 8.64
C PRO A 18 -1.00 -1.85 7.79
N GLN A 19 0.13 -1.34 7.31
CA GLN A 19 0.16 -0.17 6.42
C GLN A 19 -0.45 -0.45 5.05
N ARG A 20 -0.14 -1.62 4.47
CA ARG A 20 -0.78 -2.06 3.21
C ARG A 20 -2.27 -2.30 3.41
N ALA A 21 -2.68 -2.83 4.55
CA ALA A 21 -4.10 -2.98 4.87
C ALA A 21 -4.81 -1.62 4.94
N THR A 22 -4.19 -0.61 5.57
CA THR A 22 -4.69 0.77 5.59
C THR A 22 -4.77 1.37 4.19
N LEU A 23 -3.73 1.21 3.38
CA LEU A 23 -3.70 1.67 1.99
C LEU A 23 -4.89 1.11 1.19
N VAL A 24 -5.13 -0.21 1.31
CA VAL A 24 -6.25 -0.89 0.64
C VAL A 24 -7.58 -0.35 1.16
N ALA A 25 -7.77 -0.25 2.47
CA ALA A 25 -9.00 0.29 3.06
C ALA A 25 -9.31 1.71 2.53
N ARG A 26 -8.27 2.55 2.36
CA ARG A 26 -8.41 3.94 1.90
C ARG A 26 -8.71 4.04 0.40
N TYR A 27 -8.03 3.26 -0.43
CA TYR A 27 -8.03 3.48 -1.89
C TYR A 27 -8.76 2.42 -2.72
N ARG A 28 -9.10 1.25 -2.17
CA ARG A 28 -9.67 0.13 -2.95
C ARG A 28 -10.94 0.50 -3.73
N ASN A 29 -11.84 1.28 -3.12
CA ASN A 29 -13.13 1.62 -3.74
C ASN A 29 -12.90 2.53 -4.96
N ARG A 30 -11.98 3.49 -4.84
CA ARG A 30 -11.60 4.41 -5.92
C ARG A 30 -10.75 3.73 -6.99
N TRP A 31 -10.01 2.69 -6.62
CA TRP A 31 -9.17 1.92 -7.54
C TRP A 31 -9.99 1.21 -8.61
N ALA A 32 -11.15 0.62 -8.25
CA ALA A 32 -12.01 -0.08 -9.20
C ALA A 32 -12.45 0.80 -10.38
N GLU A 33 -12.76 2.07 -10.11
CA GLU A 33 -13.12 3.06 -11.13
C GLU A 33 -11.87 3.58 -11.86
N ALA A 34 -10.83 3.96 -11.10
CA ALA A 34 -9.62 4.56 -11.65
C ALA A 34 -8.84 3.59 -12.57
N ALA A 35 -8.91 2.27 -12.31
CA ALA A 35 -8.22 1.25 -13.10
C ALA A 35 -8.67 1.23 -14.58
N GLN A 36 -9.86 1.74 -14.89
CA GLN A 36 -10.43 1.76 -16.24
C GLN A 36 -9.77 2.81 -17.16
N SER A 37 -9.06 3.79 -16.60
CA SER A 37 -8.42 4.86 -17.38
C SER A 37 -6.97 5.08 -16.98
N LYS A 38 -6.07 5.19 -17.96
CA LYS A 38 -4.65 5.48 -17.70
C LYS A 38 -4.47 6.78 -16.91
N GLY A 39 -5.26 7.81 -17.21
CA GLY A 39 -5.19 9.11 -16.55
C GLY A 39 -5.64 9.03 -15.09
N ALA A 40 -6.84 8.48 -14.85
CA ALA A 40 -7.40 8.32 -13.50
C ALA A 40 -6.51 7.42 -12.63
N ARG A 41 -6.03 6.30 -13.18
CA ARG A 41 -5.06 5.42 -12.52
C ARG A 41 -3.80 6.18 -12.11
N CYS A 42 -3.23 6.97 -13.00
CA CYS A 42 -2.02 7.72 -12.68
C CYS A 42 -2.25 8.76 -11.56
N GLN A 43 -3.39 9.47 -11.59
CA GLN A 43 -3.74 10.43 -10.55
C GLN A 43 -3.89 9.75 -9.19
N LEU A 44 -4.65 8.65 -9.13
CA LEU A 44 -4.87 7.91 -7.89
C LEU A 44 -3.57 7.32 -7.32
N LEU A 45 -2.70 6.79 -8.19
CA LEU A 45 -1.38 6.30 -7.76
C LEU A 45 -0.48 7.41 -7.24
N ASN A 46 -0.56 8.60 -7.83
CA ASN A 46 0.24 9.73 -7.37
C ASN A 46 -0.24 10.23 -6.01
N GLU A 47 -1.57 10.33 -5.83
CA GLU A 47 -2.19 10.67 -4.55
C GLU A 47 -1.83 9.65 -3.46
N ALA A 48 -1.97 8.36 -3.75
CA ALA A 48 -1.64 7.31 -2.81
C ALA A 48 -0.14 7.31 -2.44
N ALA A 49 0.75 7.54 -3.42
CA ALA A 49 2.18 7.63 -3.17
C ALA A 49 2.54 8.84 -2.29
N SER A 50 1.91 10.00 -2.51
CA SER A 50 2.09 11.17 -1.65
C SER A 50 1.60 10.92 -0.23
N TRP A 51 0.44 10.27 -0.08
CA TRP A 51 -0.08 9.92 1.24
C TRP A 51 0.83 8.93 1.98
N VAL A 52 1.28 7.87 1.31
CA VAL A 52 2.23 6.90 1.89
C VAL A 52 3.52 7.59 2.31
N TRP A 53 4.05 8.52 1.52
CA TRP A 53 5.25 9.27 1.87
C TRP A 53 5.05 10.10 3.13
N LEU A 54 3.94 10.84 3.23
CA LEU A 54 3.66 11.68 4.39
C LEU A 54 3.41 10.85 5.65
N THR A 55 2.87 9.65 5.49
CA THR A 55 2.47 8.79 6.60
C THR A 55 3.61 7.90 7.10
N TYR A 56 4.34 7.28 6.18
CA TYR A 56 5.30 6.21 6.48
C TYR A 56 6.73 6.52 6.00
N GLY A 57 6.93 7.66 5.33
CA GLY A 57 8.23 8.03 4.77
C GLY A 57 8.51 7.42 3.39
N ALA A 58 9.62 7.86 2.79
CA ALA A 58 10.02 7.47 1.43
C ALA A 58 10.90 6.21 1.39
N ASP A 59 11.69 5.99 2.45
CA ASP A 59 12.81 5.04 2.43
C ASP A 59 12.34 3.60 2.63
N ASP A 60 11.50 3.36 3.64
CA ASP A 60 10.89 2.05 3.89
C ASP A 60 9.46 2.18 4.47
N PRO A 61 8.47 2.56 3.63
CA PRO A 61 7.10 2.76 4.08
C PRO A 61 6.39 1.48 4.53
N TRP A 62 7.01 0.32 4.29
CA TRP A 62 6.45 -0.99 4.61
C TRP A 62 7.15 -1.65 5.80
N THR A 63 8.03 -0.94 6.50
CA THR A 63 8.64 -1.38 7.77
C THR A 63 7.54 -1.81 8.72
N GLU A 64 7.47 -3.07 9.13
CA GLU A 64 6.38 -3.53 10.00
C GLU A 64 6.35 -2.75 11.33
N VAL A 65 5.23 -2.07 11.58
CA VAL A 65 4.96 -1.34 12.83
C VAL A 65 3.73 -1.93 13.51
N GLY A 66 3.63 -1.76 14.83
CA GLY A 66 2.45 -2.21 15.57
C GLY A 66 1.21 -1.37 15.23
N ASP A 67 0.00 -1.88 15.49
CA ASP A 67 -1.25 -1.19 15.16
C ASP A 67 -1.38 0.21 15.80
N VAL A 68 -0.90 0.36 17.05
CA VAL A 68 -0.91 1.65 17.77
C VAL A 68 0.01 2.66 17.09
N GLU A 69 1.19 2.23 16.68
CA GLU A 69 2.16 3.07 15.97
C GLU A 69 1.65 3.43 14.57
N ASN A 70 1.02 2.47 13.87
CA ASN A 70 0.36 2.72 12.59
C ASN A 70 -0.69 3.83 12.70
N GLY A 71 -1.51 3.82 13.77
CA GLY A 71 -2.49 4.87 14.04
C GLY A 71 -1.85 6.25 14.22
N ALA A 72 -0.80 6.34 15.04
CA ALA A 72 -0.08 7.59 15.27
C ALA A 72 0.58 8.14 13.99
N LEU A 73 1.13 7.25 13.15
CA LEU A 73 1.70 7.62 11.86
C LEU A 73 0.65 8.17 10.88
N ILE A 74 -0.55 7.57 10.85
CA ILE A 74 -1.69 8.05 10.05
C ILE A 74 -2.08 9.46 10.48
N GLU A 75 -2.26 9.71 11.79
CA GLU A 75 -2.60 11.03 12.32
C GLU A 75 -1.52 12.07 11.95
N ALA A 76 -0.23 11.72 12.10
CA ALA A 76 0.87 12.59 11.72
C ALA A 76 0.89 12.90 10.21
N GLY A 77 0.69 11.89 9.37
CA GLY A 77 0.65 12.06 7.91
C GLY A 77 -0.52 12.93 7.45
N GLU A 78 -1.68 12.80 8.09
CA GLU A 78 -2.86 13.64 7.81
C GLU A 78 -2.64 15.09 8.26
N TRP A 79 -2.00 15.28 9.42
CA TRP A 79 -1.61 16.62 9.87
C TRP A 79 -0.65 17.29 8.88
N LEU A 80 0.39 16.60 8.43
CA LEU A 80 1.32 17.12 7.41
C LEU A 80 0.62 17.47 6.09
N ALA A 81 -0.32 16.64 5.66
CA ALA A 81 -1.12 16.93 4.45
C ALA A 81 -1.96 18.21 4.61
N ASN A 82 -2.55 18.43 5.78
CA ASN A 82 -3.36 19.62 6.08
C ASN A 82 -2.51 20.90 6.15
N GLU A 83 -1.29 20.81 6.63
CA GLU A 83 -0.30 21.90 6.62
C GLU A 83 0.22 22.21 5.20
N GLY A 84 -0.22 21.46 4.19
CA GLY A 84 0.21 21.65 2.80
C GLY A 84 1.66 21.19 2.56
N VAL A 85 2.19 20.30 3.40
CA VAL A 85 3.54 19.74 3.22
C VAL A 85 3.55 18.93 1.93
N VAL A 86 4.43 19.32 1.01
CA VAL A 86 4.67 18.60 -0.24
C VAL A 86 5.88 17.69 -0.03
N PRO A 87 5.75 16.38 -0.33
CA PRO A 87 6.88 15.47 -0.32
C PRO A 87 8.08 15.99 -1.12
N ASP A 88 9.28 15.92 -0.55
CA ASP A 88 10.52 16.06 -1.34
C ASP A 88 10.84 14.71 -1.96
N ILE A 89 10.41 14.56 -3.22
CA ILE A 89 10.33 13.25 -3.87
C ILE A 89 11.62 12.95 -4.63
N ASN A 90 12.45 12.09 -4.05
CA ASN A 90 13.48 11.42 -4.82
C ASN A 90 12.84 10.48 -5.86
N GLN A 91 13.05 10.76 -7.15
CA GLN A 91 12.33 10.08 -8.24
C GLN A 91 12.41 8.54 -8.25
N PRO A 92 13.56 7.89 -7.97
CA PRO A 92 13.66 6.43 -7.95
C PRO A 92 12.84 5.81 -6.81
N GLN A 93 12.92 6.37 -5.61
CA GLN A 93 12.18 5.88 -4.43
C GLN A 93 10.68 6.00 -4.66
N TYR A 94 10.23 7.14 -5.20
CA TYR A 94 8.84 7.34 -5.56
C TYR A 94 8.31 6.32 -6.58
N LYS A 95 9.11 6.01 -7.61
CA LYS A 95 8.75 5.00 -8.60
C LYS A 95 8.60 3.62 -7.95
N ALA A 96 9.48 3.27 -7.00
CA ALA A 96 9.41 2.01 -6.27
C ALA A 96 8.13 1.94 -5.41
N VAL A 97 7.86 2.95 -4.58
CA VAL A 97 6.65 3.04 -3.75
C VAL A 97 5.39 2.98 -4.61
N ARG A 98 5.33 3.78 -5.68
CA ARG A 98 4.21 3.80 -6.61
C ARG A 98 3.99 2.45 -7.31
N SER A 99 5.07 1.76 -7.66
CA SER A 99 4.98 0.42 -8.25
C SER A 99 4.48 -0.62 -7.25
N ASP A 100 4.83 -0.49 -5.97
CA ASP A 100 4.31 -1.38 -4.93
C ASP A 100 2.83 -1.12 -4.66
N ILE A 101 2.43 0.14 -4.53
CA ILE A 101 1.02 0.55 -4.39
C ILE A 101 0.18 -0.01 -5.54
N LEU A 102 0.67 0.10 -6.78
CA LEU A 102 0.01 -0.49 -7.94
C LEU A 102 -0.20 -2.00 -7.76
N ARG A 103 0.83 -2.73 -7.35
CA ARG A 103 0.76 -4.18 -7.13
C ARG A 103 -0.25 -4.53 -6.04
N VAL A 104 -0.20 -3.84 -4.90
CA VAL A 104 -1.11 -4.05 -3.76
C VAL A 104 -2.56 -3.83 -4.19
N LEU A 105 -2.87 -2.70 -4.83
CA LEU A 105 -4.23 -2.40 -5.26
C LEU A 105 -4.73 -3.34 -6.37
N GLN A 106 -3.84 -3.77 -7.28
CA GLN A 106 -4.19 -4.75 -8.32
C GLN A 106 -4.54 -6.12 -7.75
N LEU A 107 -3.72 -6.66 -6.84
CA LEU A 107 -3.94 -7.98 -6.24
C LEU A 107 -5.27 -8.03 -5.48
N GLU A 108 -5.62 -6.95 -4.77
CA GLU A 108 -6.91 -6.87 -4.07
C GLU A 108 -8.10 -6.89 -5.02
N THR A 109 -8.05 -6.22 -6.17
CA THR A 109 -9.11 -6.33 -7.18
C THR A 109 -9.24 -7.74 -7.79
N GLN A 110 -8.13 -8.47 -7.95
CA GLN A 110 -8.16 -9.83 -8.50
C GLN A 110 -8.76 -10.83 -7.51
N ASN A 111 -8.43 -10.71 -6.22
CA ASN A 111 -8.96 -11.57 -5.16
C ASN A 111 -10.47 -11.38 -4.89
N GLN A 112 -11.11 -10.35 -5.46
CA GLN A 112 -12.56 -10.10 -5.36
C GLN A 112 -13.35 -10.67 -6.55
N ALA A 113 -12.66 -11.03 -7.64
CA ALA A 113 -13.27 -11.58 -8.84
C ALA A 113 -13.36 -13.12 -8.83
N GLU A 114 -12.75 -13.76 -7.83
CA GLU A 114 -12.80 -15.21 -7.52
C GLU A 114 -13.85 -15.53 -6.46
#